data_AF-A0A9P1AT26-F1
#
_entry.id   AF-A0A9P1AT26-F1
#
_cell.length_a   1.000
_cell.length_b   1.000
_cell.length_c   1.000
_cell.angle_alpha   90.00
_cell.angle_beta   90.00
_cell.angle_gamma   90.00
#
_symmetry.space_group_name_H-M   'P 1'
#
loop_
_entity.id
_entity.type
_entity.pdbx_description
1 polymer ?
#
loop_
_entity_poly.entity_id
_entity_poly.type
_entity_poly.pdbx_seq_one_letter_code
_entity_poly.pdbx_strand_id
1 'polypeptide(L)'
;MFWGDYYRILVLLIGFVCLASMCSNYLIINFTFICMKHDMTDGSYMDGNGTLHSIYDYSSSEKKWIMWAVAAGTILGTIPLNMLYIKFGARYPFLIAGVISCVTTAFVPFAAKVHFLFLLSLRFLQGFAYSADFAAIGLMTVRWAPLSETATFVAILTSFNGIASTVTNSATGLICESSLGWKWSYYLHAVFGLLLFIVWAIVYAEDPQETRRVSSRELLKIQKNKSEAHLDKNTPVPYVKVLTSPVIICVWANAFFDLTAAIMFSTYVPIYLNEVLKFGITETGFYASLILGVSLPVRFVFAVISDKFKFVNERIKIMLFNSVSVGLSGLIFACIGSVPASDIAS
;
A
#
# COMPACT_ATOMS: atom_id res chain seq x y z
N MET A 1 -26.38 -19.32 7.03
CA MET A 1 -25.51 -18.15 7.29
C MET A 1 -25.44 -17.34 6.00
N PHE A 2 -25.92 -16.09 5.98
CA PHE A 2 -26.23 -15.31 4.77
C PHE A 2 -25.05 -15.14 3.79
N TRP A 3 -23.81 -15.26 4.28
CA TRP A 3 -22.56 -15.12 3.51
C TRP A 3 -21.85 -16.44 3.19
N GLY A 4 -22.41 -17.60 3.56
CA GLY A 4 -21.71 -18.88 3.47
C GLY A 4 -21.22 -19.23 2.06
N ASP A 5 -22.02 -18.90 1.04
CA ASP A 5 -21.71 -19.15 -0.38
C ASP A 5 -20.77 -18.11 -1.01
N TYR A 6 -20.44 -17.03 -0.31
CA TYR A 6 -19.65 -15.90 -0.82
C TYR A 6 -18.56 -15.44 0.16
N TYR A 7 -18.22 -16.27 1.15
CA TYR A 7 -17.36 -15.88 2.27
C TYR A 7 -15.95 -15.48 1.80
N ARG A 8 -15.44 -16.06 0.71
CA ARG A 8 -14.13 -15.67 0.15
C ARG A 8 -14.11 -14.21 -0.32
N ILE A 9 -15.23 -13.69 -0.81
CA ILE A 9 -15.35 -12.29 -1.26
C ILE A 9 -15.31 -11.36 -0.05
N LEU A 10 -15.97 -11.74 1.04
CA LEU A 10 -15.90 -10.99 2.29
C LEU A 10 -14.45 -10.95 2.82
N VAL A 11 -13.74 -12.08 2.83
CA VAL A 11 -12.32 -12.13 3.21
C VAL A 11 -11.46 -11.24 2.30
N LEU A 12 -11.67 -11.33 0.98
CA LEU A 12 -10.97 -10.51 -0.01
C LEU A 12 -11.18 -9.01 0.24
N LEU A 13 -12.43 -8.57 0.44
CA LEU A 13 -12.76 -7.17 0.67
C LEU A 13 -12.20 -6.66 2.00
N ILE A 14 -12.33 -7.43 3.09
CA ILE A 14 -11.79 -7.03 4.41
C ILE A 14 -10.27 -6.96 4.38
N GLY A 15 -9.59 -7.94 3.78
CA GLY A 15 -8.13 -7.87 3.64
C GLY A 15 -7.72 -6.69 2.77
N PHE A 16 -8.41 -6.45 1.65
CA PHE A 16 -8.16 -5.29 0.79
C PHE A 16 -8.22 -3.95 1.54
N VAL A 17 -9.28 -3.72 2.32
CA VAL A 17 -9.40 -2.46 3.08
C VAL A 17 -8.37 -2.36 4.22
N CYS A 18 -7.97 -3.48 4.82
CA CYS A 18 -6.90 -3.48 5.83
C CYS A 18 -5.53 -3.13 5.21
N LEU A 19 -5.19 -3.72 4.06
CA LEU A 19 -3.99 -3.37 3.28
C LEU A 19 -4.01 -1.88 2.91
N ALA A 20 -5.14 -1.39 2.37
CA ALA A 20 -5.29 0.01 2.01
C ALA A 20 -5.17 0.95 3.22
N SER A 21 -5.71 0.56 4.38
CA SER A 21 -5.59 1.34 5.61
C SER A 21 -4.16 1.40 6.13
N MET A 22 -3.43 0.28 6.14
CA MET A 22 -2.03 0.27 6.58
C MET A 22 -1.14 1.07 5.64
N CYS A 23 -1.41 1.00 4.33
CA CYS A 23 -0.75 1.83 3.34
C CYS A 23 -1.03 3.34 3.56
N SER A 24 -2.30 3.69 3.79
CA SER A 24 -2.73 5.07 4.05
C SER A 24 -2.02 5.67 5.27
N ASN A 25 -1.86 4.89 6.34
CA ASN A 25 -1.21 5.29 7.59
C ASN A 25 0.23 5.79 7.40
N TYR A 26 1.02 5.16 6.52
CA TYR A 26 2.39 5.63 6.26
C TYR A 26 2.43 6.72 5.17
N LEU A 27 1.51 6.71 4.21
CA LEU A 27 1.46 7.69 3.11
C LEU A 27 0.98 9.07 3.54
N ILE A 28 0.14 9.17 4.57
CA ILE A 28 -0.48 10.42 5.02
C ILE A 28 0.51 11.57 5.20
N ILE A 29 1.74 11.29 5.65
CA ILE A 29 2.76 12.32 5.89
C ILE A 29 3.20 13.03 4.61
N ASN A 30 3.16 12.34 3.47
CA ASN A 30 3.55 12.90 2.18
C ASN A 30 2.67 14.11 1.84
N PHE A 31 1.37 14.01 2.15
CA PHE A 31 0.44 15.10 1.98
C PHE A 31 0.52 16.11 3.13
N THR A 32 0.61 15.65 4.39
CA THR A 32 0.59 16.59 5.52
C THR A 32 1.83 17.48 5.59
N PHE A 33 2.95 17.13 4.96
CA PHE A 33 4.08 18.05 4.78
C PHE A 33 3.68 19.40 4.19
N ILE A 34 2.66 19.43 3.33
CA ILE A 34 2.12 20.64 2.73
C ILE A 34 1.36 21.45 3.78
N CYS A 35 0.44 20.81 4.50
CA CYS A 35 -0.43 21.51 5.45
C CYS A 35 0.30 21.96 6.72
N MET A 36 1.13 21.08 7.31
CA MET A 36 1.70 21.31 8.64
C MET A 36 2.79 22.39 8.63
N LYS A 37 3.45 22.63 7.48
CA LYS A 37 4.45 23.68 7.29
C LYS A 37 3.94 25.08 7.69
N HIS A 38 2.64 25.33 7.55
CA HIS A 38 2.01 26.61 7.85
C HIS A 38 1.28 26.62 9.21
N ASP A 39 1.29 25.51 9.96
CA ASP A 39 0.63 25.42 11.26
C ASP A 39 1.53 26.01 12.36
N MET A 40 1.15 27.17 12.90
CA MET A 40 1.88 27.86 13.98
C MET A 40 1.31 27.60 15.38
N THR A 41 0.31 26.72 15.51
CA THR A 41 -0.45 26.55 16.78
C THR A 41 0.38 26.02 17.94
N ASP A 42 1.39 25.19 17.67
CA ASP A 42 2.20 24.52 18.69
C ASP A 42 3.59 25.12 18.88
N GLY A 43 3.97 26.10 18.06
CA GLY A 43 5.24 26.80 18.15
C GLY A 43 5.77 27.30 16.81
N SER A 44 6.59 28.34 16.87
CA SER A 44 7.29 28.91 15.72
C SER A 44 8.68 29.39 16.12
N TYR A 45 9.58 29.48 15.15
CA TYR A 45 10.94 30.01 15.33
C TYR A 45 11.26 31.00 14.21
N MET A 46 12.17 31.93 14.50
CA MET A 46 12.66 32.90 13.51
C MET A 46 13.98 32.39 12.92
N ASP A 47 14.07 32.34 11.60
CA ASP A 47 15.33 32.05 10.92
C ASP A 47 16.25 33.29 10.93
N GLY A 48 17.54 33.11 10.58
CA GLY A 48 18.55 34.18 10.56
C GLY A 48 18.20 35.37 9.66
N ASN A 49 17.30 35.19 8.70
CA ASN A 49 16.78 36.25 7.83
C ASN A 49 15.54 36.98 8.39
N GLY A 50 15.07 36.63 9.60
CA GLY A 50 13.89 37.22 10.22
C GLY A 50 12.56 36.68 9.71
N THR A 51 12.55 35.54 9.00
CA THR A 51 11.33 34.86 8.55
C THR A 51 10.83 33.94 9.67
N LEU A 52 9.52 33.96 9.93
CA LEU A 52 8.88 33.09 10.91
C LEU A 52 8.53 31.73 10.29
N HIS A 53 9.00 30.65 10.90
CA HIS A 53 8.77 29.27 10.47
C HIS A 53 8.02 28.48 11.55
N SER A 54 7.17 27.56 11.11
CA SER A 54 6.55 26.57 11.99
C SER A 54 7.61 25.58 12.47
N ILE A 55 7.46 25.05 13.69
CA ILE A 55 8.25 23.90 14.15
C ILE A 55 8.08 22.64 13.27
N TYR A 56 7.05 22.63 12.42
CA TYR A 56 6.75 21.55 11.48
C TYR A 56 7.27 21.84 10.05
N ASP A 57 7.93 22.98 9.83
CA ASP A 57 8.57 23.30 8.55
C ASP A 57 9.89 22.54 8.39
N TYR A 58 9.78 21.22 8.17
CA TYR A 58 10.94 20.35 7.99
C TYR A 58 11.71 20.69 6.71
N SER A 59 13.03 20.77 6.85
CA SER A 59 13.94 20.91 5.71
C SER A 59 13.82 19.73 4.74
N SER A 60 14.26 19.92 3.50
CA SER A 60 14.32 18.85 2.49
C SER A 60 15.15 17.64 2.94
N SER A 61 16.14 17.84 3.83
CA SER A 61 16.93 16.75 4.41
C SER A 61 16.13 15.96 5.45
N GLU A 62 15.42 16.65 6.35
CA GLU A 62 14.59 16.01 7.36
C GLU A 62 13.41 15.24 6.75
N LYS A 63 12.74 15.82 5.75
CA LYS A 63 11.68 15.13 4.99
C LYS A 63 12.20 13.81 4.39
N LYS A 64 13.42 13.81 3.83
CA LYS A 64 14.06 12.59 3.32
C LYS A 64 14.26 11.57 4.43
N TRP A 65 14.81 11.95 5.59
CA TRP A 65 14.99 11.02 6.71
C TRP A 65 13.67 10.42 7.20
N ILE A 66 12.62 11.23 7.30
CA ILE A 66 11.26 10.77 7.66
C ILE A 66 10.73 9.73 6.66
N MET A 67 10.98 9.91 5.36
CA MET A 67 10.60 8.94 4.32
C MET A 67 11.47 7.68 4.36
N TRP A 68 12.79 7.83 4.51
CA TRP A 68 13.75 6.72 4.58
C TRP A 68 13.55 5.82 5.80
N ALA A 69 13.09 6.37 6.93
CA ALA A 69 12.77 5.57 8.12
C ALA A 69 11.74 4.47 7.82
N VAL A 70 10.71 4.77 7.02
CA VAL A 70 9.72 3.76 6.59
C VAL A 70 10.36 2.70 5.71
N ALA A 71 11.21 3.09 4.77
CA ALA A 71 11.91 2.15 3.90
C ALA A 71 12.82 1.20 4.70
N ALA A 72 13.61 1.74 5.64
CA ALA A 72 14.46 0.97 6.54
C ALA A 72 13.64 -0.01 7.40
N GLY A 73 12.53 0.46 7.97
CA GLY A 73 11.59 -0.38 8.72
C GLY A 73 11.03 -1.52 7.88
N THR A 74 10.66 -1.24 6.63
CA THR A 74 10.09 -2.23 5.71
C THR A 74 11.09 -3.34 5.37
N ILE A 75 12.34 -2.96 5.09
CA ILE A 75 13.43 -3.93 4.83
C ILE A 75 13.65 -4.83 6.04
N LEU A 76 13.79 -4.24 7.23
CA LEU A 76 14.05 -5.00 8.46
C LEU A 76 12.85 -5.83 8.91
N GLY A 77 11.62 -5.39 8.65
CA GLY A 77 10.40 -6.11 8.98
C GLY A 77 10.13 -7.32 8.09
N THR A 78 10.62 -7.32 6.85
CA THR A 78 10.29 -8.33 5.83
C THR A 78 10.58 -9.75 6.30
N ILE A 79 11.79 -10.03 6.80
CA ILE A 79 12.17 -11.38 7.25
C ILE A 79 11.39 -11.83 8.49
N PRO A 80 11.40 -11.09 9.62
CA PRO A 80 10.74 -11.55 10.84
C PRO A 80 9.21 -11.69 10.67
N LEU A 81 8.56 -10.79 9.94
CA LEU A 81 7.11 -10.91 9.69
C LEU A 81 6.80 -12.12 8.81
N ASN A 82 7.60 -12.39 7.77
CA ASN A 82 7.42 -13.62 6.98
C ASN A 82 7.61 -14.89 7.82
N MET A 83 8.55 -14.92 8.76
CA MET A 83 8.70 -16.05 9.69
C MET A 83 7.46 -16.23 10.58
N LEU A 84 6.86 -15.14 11.05
CA LEU A 84 5.60 -15.17 11.79
C LEU A 84 4.44 -15.69 10.93
N TYR A 85 4.37 -15.29 9.65
CA TYR A 85 3.37 -15.78 8.71
C TYR A 85 3.49 -17.28 8.44
N ILE A 86 4.71 -17.80 8.29
CA ILE A 86 4.96 -19.24 8.12
C ILE A 86 4.47 -20.01 9.34
N LYS A 87 4.73 -19.49 10.55
CA LYS A 87 4.40 -20.19 11.81
C LYS A 87 2.93 -20.06 12.23
N PHE A 88 2.33 -18.89 12.05
CA PHE A 88 1.03 -18.54 12.63
C PHE A 88 -0.06 -18.27 11.59
N GLY A 89 0.27 -18.28 10.30
CA GLY A 89 -0.65 -17.84 9.26
C GLY A 89 -0.85 -16.32 9.26
N ALA A 90 -1.93 -15.83 8.63
CA ALA A 90 -2.09 -14.39 8.41
C ALA A 90 -2.89 -13.63 9.47
N ARG A 91 -3.75 -14.31 10.22
CA ARG A 91 -4.71 -13.71 11.14
C ARG A 91 -4.04 -12.85 12.18
N TYR A 92 -3.10 -13.41 12.94
CA TYR A 92 -2.44 -12.72 14.05
C TYR A 92 -1.28 -11.82 13.60
N PRO A 93 -0.34 -12.26 12.74
CA PRO A 93 0.75 -11.40 12.31
C PRO A 93 0.26 -10.13 11.61
N PHE A 94 -0.74 -10.25 10.72
CA PHE A 94 -1.31 -9.09 10.04
C PHE A 94 -2.08 -8.17 10.99
N LEU A 95 -2.83 -8.75 11.95
CA LEU A 95 -3.53 -7.99 12.98
C LEU A 95 -2.56 -7.16 13.84
N ILE A 96 -1.49 -7.79 14.32
CA ILE A 96 -0.49 -7.13 15.17
C ILE A 96 0.21 -6.00 14.40
N ALA A 97 0.62 -6.27 13.16
CA ALA A 97 1.21 -5.25 12.29
C ALA A 97 0.23 -4.07 12.09
N GLY A 98 -1.04 -4.36 11.80
CA GLY A 98 -2.10 -3.37 11.67
C GLY A 98 -2.28 -2.49 12.91
N VAL A 99 -2.32 -3.10 14.10
CA VAL A 99 -2.42 -2.38 15.37
C VAL A 99 -1.20 -1.49 15.60
N ILE A 100 0.01 -2.01 15.35
CA ILE A 100 1.26 -1.20 15.43
C ILE A 100 1.18 -0.01 14.48
N SER A 101 0.74 -0.21 13.24
CA SER A 101 0.56 0.86 12.26
C SER A 101 -0.43 1.92 12.75
N CYS A 102 -1.59 1.52 13.28
CA CYS A 102 -2.60 2.47 13.76
C CYS A 102 -2.13 3.25 15.00
N VAL A 103 -1.53 2.56 15.97
CA VAL A 103 -0.99 3.20 17.18
C VAL A 103 0.08 4.20 16.80
N THR A 104 1.09 3.78 16.03
CA THR A 104 2.17 4.70 15.61
C THR A 104 1.64 5.90 14.84
N THR A 105 0.64 5.72 13.97
CA THR A 105 -0.05 6.80 13.24
C THR A 105 -0.71 7.79 14.20
N ALA A 106 -1.45 7.32 15.21
CA ALA A 106 -2.08 8.19 16.21
C ALA A 106 -1.06 9.02 17.00
N PHE A 107 0.15 8.50 17.23
CA PHE A 107 1.21 9.20 17.96
C PHE A 107 2.03 10.17 17.10
N VAL A 108 1.89 10.17 15.76
CA VAL A 108 2.68 11.04 14.88
C VAL A 108 2.52 12.54 15.21
N PRO A 109 1.30 13.10 15.40
CA PRO A 109 1.16 14.52 15.74
C PRO A 109 1.91 14.91 17.03
N PHE A 110 1.87 14.02 18.04
CA PHE A 110 2.58 14.23 19.29
C PHE A 110 4.10 14.14 19.10
N ALA A 111 4.58 13.13 18.37
CA ALA A 111 6.01 12.98 18.11
C ALA A 111 6.58 14.13 17.28
N ALA A 112 5.83 14.63 16.29
CA ALA A 112 6.20 15.79 15.49
C ALA A 112 6.38 17.06 16.34
N LYS A 113 5.58 17.22 17.41
CA LYS A 113 5.69 18.33 18.36
C LYS A 113 6.89 18.18 19.30
N VAL A 114 7.18 16.96 19.76
CA VAL A 114 8.13 16.74 20.87
C VAL A 114 9.57 16.61 20.39
N HIS A 115 9.85 15.69 19.45
CA HIS A 115 11.24 15.41 19.06
C HIS A 115 11.35 14.67 17.73
N PHE A 116 12.26 15.13 16.86
CA PHE A 116 12.49 14.57 15.53
C PHE A 116 12.84 13.07 15.54
N LEU A 117 13.75 12.64 16.43
CA LEU A 117 14.09 11.20 16.53
C LEU A 117 12.92 10.32 16.98
N PHE A 118 12.00 10.87 17.78
CA PHE A 118 10.82 10.12 18.17
C PHE A 118 9.89 9.94 16.98
N LEU A 119 9.70 10.99 16.17
CA LEU A 119 8.99 10.90 14.88
C LEU A 119 9.64 9.84 13.98
N LEU A 120 10.96 9.87 13.78
CA LEU A 120 11.66 8.86 12.98
C LEU A 120 11.43 7.43 13.48
N SER A 121 11.39 7.24 14.81
CA SER A 121 11.14 5.92 15.40
C SER A 121 9.73 5.41 15.10
N LEU A 122 8.71 6.29 15.16
CA LEU A 122 7.33 5.93 14.76
C LEU A 122 7.25 5.60 13.27
N ARG A 123 7.91 6.38 12.43
CA ARG A 123 7.98 6.14 10.97
C ARG A 123 8.65 4.80 10.65
N PHE A 124 9.72 4.47 11.37
CA PHE A 124 10.36 3.17 11.26
C PHE A 124 9.40 2.02 11.59
N LEU A 125 8.65 2.14 12.70
CA LEU A 125 7.66 1.13 13.10
C LEU A 125 6.49 1.02 12.12
N GLN A 126 6.05 2.12 11.51
CA GLN A 126 5.06 2.09 10.42
C GLN A 126 5.58 1.29 9.22
N GLY A 127 6.85 1.49 8.83
CA GLY A 127 7.50 0.70 7.78
C GLY A 127 7.63 -0.78 8.14
N PHE A 128 8.04 -1.07 9.38
CA PHE A 128 8.11 -2.44 9.88
C PHE A 128 6.76 -3.14 9.76
N ALA A 129 5.69 -2.51 10.25
CA ALA A 129 4.32 -3.01 10.10
C ALA A 129 3.92 -3.19 8.63
N TYR A 130 4.20 -2.21 7.78
CA TYR A 130 3.87 -2.23 6.35
C TYR A 130 4.45 -3.42 5.60
N SER A 131 5.63 -3.92 6.00
CA SER A 131 6.22 -5.12 5.37
C SER A 131 5.36 -6.39 5.49
N ALA A 132 4.34 -6.39 6.35
CA ALA A 132 3.39 -7.47 6.49
C ALA A 132 2.37 -7.57 5.33
N ASP A 133 2.16 -6.50 4.56
CA ASP A 133 1.12 -6.41 3.52
C ASP A 133 1.28 -7.47 2.44
N PHE A 134 2.44 -7.52 1.78
CA PHE A 134 2.65 -8.41 0.63
C PHE A 134 2.55 -9.90 1.00
N ALA A 135 2.99 -10.27 2.20
CA ALA A 135 2.85 -11.64 2.70
C ALA A 135 1.37 -12.01 2.96
N ALA A 136 0.56 -11.08 3.50
CA ALA A 136 -0.87 -11.27 3.65
C ALA A 136 -1.56 -11.47 2.29
N ILE A 137 -1.19 -10.68 1.27
CA ILE A 137 -1.71 -10.83 -0.10
C ILE A 137 -1.48 -12.26 -0.61
N GLY A 138 -0.26 -12.77 -0.47
CA GLY A 138 0.11 -14.12 -0.90
C GLY A 138 -0.72 -15.20 -0.19
N LEU A 139 -0.81 -15.14 1.15
CA LEU A 139 -1.56 -16.11 1.93
C LEU A 139 -3.06 -16.08 1.66
N MET A 140 -3.65 -14.88 1.56
CA MET A 140 -5.05 -14.73 1.17
C MET A 140 -5.31 -15.34 -0.20
N THR A 141 -4.45 -15.05 -1.18
CA THR A 141 -4.58 -15.57 -2.54
C THR A 141 -4.50 -17.09 -2.56
N VAL A 142 -3.45 -17.68 -1.98
CA VAL A 142 -3.23 -19.14 -2.02
C VAL A 142 -4.37 -19.90 -1.32
N ARG A 143 -4.86 -19.38 -0.18
CA ARG A 143 -5.86 -20.08 0.63
C ARG A 143 -7.29 -19.84 0.17
N TRP A 144 -7.64 -18.59 -0.15
CA TRP A 144 -9.04 -18.19 -0.40
C TRP A 144 -9.41 -18.07 -1.88
N ALA A 145 -8.45 -17.89 -2.79
CA ALA A 145 -8.77 -17.82 -4.21
C ALA A 145 -9.00 -19.22 -4.80
N PRO A 146 -10.05 -19.42 -5.61
CA PRO A 146 -10.10 -20.49 -6.60
C PRO A 146 -8.97 -20.33 -7.61
N LEU A 147 -8.40 -21.43 -8.13
CA LEU A 147 -7.31 -21.34 -9.11
C LEU A 147 -7.67 -20.48 -10.33
N SER A 148 -8.92 -20.52 -10.78
CA SER A 148 -9.43 -19.73 -11.91
C SER A 148 -9.63 -18.24 -11.63
N GLU A 149 -9.58 -17.80 -10.36
CA GLU A 149 -9.79 -16.41 -9.94
C GLU A 149 -8.51 -15.84 -9.28
N THR A 150 -7.37 -16.55 -9.36
CA THR A 150 -6.10 -16.18 -8.71
C THR A 150 -5.59 -14.81 -9.15
N ALA A 151 -5.56 -14.53 -10.46
CA ALA A 151 -5.04 -13.24 -10.94
C ALA A 151 -5.97 -12.09 -10.56
N THR A 152 -7.30 -12.30 -10.59
CA THR A 152 -8.28 -11.35 -10.06
C THR A 152 -8.06 -11.06 -8.57
N PHE A 153 -7.82 -12.07 -7.72
CA PHE A 153 -7.53 -11.88 -6.29
C PHE A 153 -6.26 -11.04 -6.09
N VAL A 154 -5.17 -11.39 -6.78
CA VAL A 154 -3.91 -10.64 -6.71
C VAL A 154 -4.11 -9.22 -7.20
N ALA A 155 -4.82 -9.01 -8.32
CA ALA A 155 -5.06 -7.69 -8.87
C ALA A 155 -5.87 -6.80 -7.92
N ILE A 156 -6.92 -7.33 -7.30
CA ILE A 156 -7.70 -6.61 -6.28
C ILE A 156 -6.81 -6.27 -5.09
N LEU A 157 -6.15 -7.27 -4.51
CA LEU A 157 -5.36 -7.09 -3.30
C LEU A 157 -4.17 -6.16 -3.50
N THR A 158 -3.51 -6.17 -4.67
CA THR A 158 -2.36 -5.29 -4.99
C THR A 158 -2.76 -3.89 -5.43
N SER A 159 -4.04 -3.65 -5.73
CA SER A 159 -4.56 -2.31 -6.05
C SER A 159 -4.72 -1.41 -4.82
N PHE A 160 -4.44 -1.93 -3.63
CA PHE A 160 -4.59 -1.21 -2.36
C PHE A 160 -3.83 0.12 -2.32
N ASN A 161 -2.63 0.18 -2.91
CA ASN A 161 -1.82 1.41 -2.93
C ASN A 161 -2.50 2.56 -3.68
N GLY A 162 -3.17 2.26 -4.80
CA GLY A 162 -3.90 3.28 -5.56
C GLY A 162 -5.08 3.82 -4.78
N ILE A 163 -5.89 2.94 -4.18
CA ILE A 163 -7.03 3.36 -3.33
C ILE A 163 -6.55 4.12 -2.08
N ALA A 164 -5.50 3.63 -1.41
CA ALA A 164 -4.92 4.28 -0.24
C ALA A 164 -4.48 5.70 -0.57
N SER A 165 -3.69 5.89 -1.63
CA SER A 165 -3.23 7.21 -2.08
C SER A 165 -4.38 8.14 -2.45
N THR A 166 -5.37 7.66 -3.21
CA THR A 166 -6.54 8.45 -3.62
C THR A 166 -7.37 8.91 -2.42
N VAL A 167 -7.70 7.99 -1.50
CA VAL A 167 -8.49 8.33 -0.32
C VAL A 167 -7.70 9.25 0.61
N THR A 168 -6.43 8.92 0.87
CA THR A 168 -5.59 9.68 1.81
C THR A 168 -5.37 11.11 1.34
N ASN A 169 -5.03 11.33 0.06
CA ASN A 169 -4.77 12.67 -0.46
C ASN A 169 -6.04 13.54 -0.45
N SER A 170 -7.18 13.00 -0.90
CA SER A 170 -8.45 13.72 -0.89
C SER A 170 -8.91 14.04 0.54
N ALA A 171 -8.96 13.04 1.41
CA ALA A 171 -9.43 13.20 2.78
C ALA A 171 -8.52 14.16 3.56
N THR A 172 -7.20 13.98 3.46
CA THR A 172 -6.23 14.82 4.17
C THR A 172 -6.30 16.27 3.68
N GLY A 173 -6.45 16.52 2.38
CA GLY A 173 -6.61 17.87 1.85
C GLY A 173 -7.82 18.60 2.44
N LEU A 174 -8.98 17.94 2.49
CA LEU A 174 -10.19 18.50 3.08
C LEU A 174 -10.07 18.71 4.60
N ILE A 175 -9.46 17.76 5.31
CA ILE A 175 -9.29 17.86 6.78
C ILE A 175 -8.31 18.97 7.13
N CYS A 176 -7.22 19.12 6.38
CA CYS A 176 -6.20 20.16 6.61
C CYS A 176 -6.78 21.58 6.56
N GLU A 177 -7.65 21.86 5.61
CA GLU A 177 -8.29 23.18 5.42
C GLU A 177 -9.47 23.41 6.38
N SER A 178 -9.99 22.34 6.99
CA SER A 178 -11.05 22.46 7.99
C SER A 178 -10.53 22.99 9.33
N SER A 179 -11.44 23.37 10.22
CA SER A 179 -11.10 23.77 11.60
C SER A 179 -10.44 22.66 12.44
N LEU A 180 -10.45 21.41 11.96
CA LEU A 180 -9.75 20.31 12.60
C LEU A 180 -8.23 20.41 12.39
N GLY A 181 -7.80 20.78 11.19
CA GLY A 181 -6.39 20.82 10.82
C GLY A 181 -5.73 19.43 10.65
N TRP A 182 -4.47 19.43 10.22
CA TRP A 182 -3.76 18.24 9.75
C TRP A 182 -3.62 17.10 10.78
N LYS A 183 -3.60 17.42 12.08
CA LYS A 183 -3.43 16.43 13.17
C LYS A 183 -4.58 15.42 13.18
N TRP A 184 -5.79 15.87 12.85
CA TRP A 184 -6.97 14.99 12.79
C TRP A 184 -6.94 13.98 11.66
N SER A 185 -6.23 14.25 10.57
CA SER A 185 -6.03 13.26 9.51
C SER A 185 -5.38 12.00 10.09
N TYR A 186 -4.39 12.15 10.97
CA TYR A 186 -3.75 11.01 11.65
C TYR A 186 -4.69 10.27 12.59
N TYR A 187 -5.48 10.98 13.41
CA TYR A 187 -6.41 10.36 14.34
C TYR A 187 -7.52 9.61 13.64
N LEU A 188 -8.09 10.17 12.57
CA LEU A 188 -9.15 9.53 11.80
C LEU A 188 -8.65 8.27 11.08
N HIS A 189 -7.46 8.33 10.46
CA HIS A 189 -6.83 7.15 9.86
C HIS A 189 -6.54 6.05 10.89
N ALA A 190 -6.02 6.42 12.07
CA ALA A 190 -5.74 5.46 13.13
C ALA A 190 -7.00 4.78 13.68
N VAL A 191 -8.07 5.55 13.94
CA VAL A 191 -9.35 5.01 14.44
C VAL A 191 -9.99 4.11 13.39
N PHE A 192 -10.06 4.56 12.13
CA PHE A 192 -10.63 3.78 11.04
C PHE A 192 -9.85 2.47 10.84
N GLY A 193 -8.52 2.54 10.80
CA GLY A 193 -7.68 1.35 10.69
C GLY A 193 -7.87 0.38 11.85
N LEU A 194 -7.95 0.86 13.09
CA LEU A 194 -8.19 -0.01 14.24
C LEU A 194 -9.54 -0.74 14.13
N LEU A 195 -10.60 -0.05 13.69
CA LEU A 195 -11.91 -0.68 13.44
C LEU A 195 -11.81 -1.75 12.36
N LEU A 196 -11.10 -1.50 11.27
CA LEU A 196 -10.88 -2.49 10.21
C LEU A 196 -10.13 -3.72 10.71
N PHE A 197 -9.09 -3.54 11.53
CA PHE A 197 -8.33 -4.65 12.10
C PHE A 197 -9.12 -5.43 13.16
N ILE A 198 -10.05 -4.80 13.88
CA ILE A 198 -11.04 -5.52 14.70
C ILE A 198 -11.93 -6.40 13.81
N VAL A 199 -12.44 -5.86 12.69
CA VAL A 199 -13.24 -6.64 11.74
C VAL A 199 -12.43 -7.79 11.15
N TRP A 200 -11.16 -7.56 10.78
CA TRP A 200 -10.24 -8.61 10.35
C TRP A 200 -10.11 -9.73 11.38
N ALA A 201 -9.92 -9.39 12.66
CA ALA A 201 -9.78 -10.38 13.73
C ALA A 201 -11.04 -11.27 13.87
N ILE A 202 -12.22 -10.71 13.59
CA ILE A 202 -13.51 -11.43 13.65
C ILE A 202 -13.73 -12.27 12.39
N VAL A 203 -13.50 -11.69 11.20
CA VAL A 203 -13.87 -12.25 9.90
C VAL A 203 -12.83 -13.21 9.36
N TYR A 204 -11.54 -12.87 9.42
CA TYR A 204 -10.52 -13.67 8.78
C TYR A 204 -10.35 -15.03 9.47
N ALA A 205 -10.36 -16.09 8.68
CA ALA A 205 -10.04 -17.44 9.11
C ALA A 205 -8.82 -17.93 8.34
N GLU A 206 -7.97 -18.70 9.01
CA GLU A 206 -6.73 -19.20 8.42
C GLU A 206 -7.01 -20.15 7.27
N ASP A 207 -7.89 -21.12 7.49
CA ASP A 207 -8.21 -22.17 6.53
C ASP A 207 -9.72 -22.19 6.27
N PRO A 208 -10.16 -22.12 4.99
CA PRO A 208 -11.57 -22.26 4.66
C PRO A 208 -12.16 -23.62 5.07
N GLN A 209 -11.34 -24.67 5.27
CA GLN A 209 -11.80 -25.99 5.75
C GLN A 209 -12.12 -26.01 7.25
N GLU A 210 -11.41 -25.21 8.04
CA GLU A 210 -11.49 -25.25 9.50
C GLU A 210 -12.61 -24.35 10.06
N THR A 211 -13.21 -23.52 9.22
CA THR A 211 -14.23 -22.55 9.62
C THR A 211 -15.65 -22.99 9.28
N ARG A 212 -16.56 -22.94 10.26
CA ARG A 212 -18.00 -23.21 10.07
C ARG A 212 -18.72 -22.12 9.28
N ARG A 213 -18.02 -21.03 8.91
CA ARG A 213 -18.61 -19.87 8.22
C ARG A 213 -18.68 -20.03 6.70
N VAL A 214 -17.96 -21.00 6.16
CA VAL A 214 -17.91 -21.31 4.73
C VAL A 214 -18.88 -22.47 4.45
N SER A 215 -19.71 -22.35 3.42
CA SER A 215 -20.60 -23.45 3.01
C SER A 215 -19.80 -24.53 2.29
N SER A 216 -20.30 -25.77 2.27
CA SER A 216 -19.68 -26.86 1.50
C SER A 216 -19.60 -26.53 0.00
N ARG A 217 -20.59 -25.80 -0.53
CA ARG A 217 -20.61 -25.35 -1.93
C ARG A 217 -19.48 -24.37 -2.22
N GLU A 218 -19.26 -23.40 -1.34
CA GLU A 218 -18.18 -22.43 -1.47
C GLU A 218 -16.81 -23.07 -1.29
N LEU A 219 -16.68 -23.99 -0.32
CA LEU A 219 -15.44 -24.74 -0.12
C LEU A 219 -15.05 -25.54 -1.37
N LEU A 220 -16.01 -26.25 -1.98
CA LEU A 220 -15.80 -26.94 -3.26
C LEU A 220 -15.37 -26.00 -4.38
N LYS A 221 -15.90 -24.76 -4.40
CA LYS A 221 -15.48 -23.75 -5.38
C LYS A 221 -14.03 -23.29 -5.15
N ILE A 222 -13.66 -22.99 -3.90
CA ILE A 222 -12.30 -22.56 -3.53
C ILE A 222 -11.27 -23.65 -3.87
N GLN A 223 -11.60 -24.92 -3.62
CA GLN A 223 -10.69 -26.04 -3.79
C GLN A 223 -10.69 -26.64 -5.20
N LYS A 224 -11.60 -26.19 -6.07
CA LYS A 224 -11.72 -26.72 -7.43
C LYS A 224 -10.37 -26.68 -8.14
N ASN A 225 -9.93 -27.85 -8.63
CA ASN A 225 -8.67 -28.08 -9.35
C ASN A 225 -7.37 -27.89 -8.54
N LYS A 226 -7.43 -27.65 -7.22
CA LYS A 226 -6.22 -27.62 -6.37
C LYS A 226 -5.69 -29.06 -6.19
N SER A 227 -4.41 -29.29 -6.46
CA SER A 227 -3.75 -30.57 -6.15
C SER A 227 -3.44 -30.68 -4.66
N GLU A 228 -3.09 -31.88 -4.18
CA GLU A 228 -2.62 -32.08 -2.80
C GLU A 228 -1.43 -31.17 -2.46
N ALA A 229 -0.50 -30.97 -3.40
CA ALA A 229 0.62 -30.04 -3.24
C ALA A 229 0.20 -28.57 -3.08
N HIS A 230 -0.97 -28.16 -3.58
CA HIS A 230 -1.51 -26.81 -3.34
C HIS A 230 -2.14 -26.67 -1.95
N LEU A 231 -2.50 -27.79 -1.31
CA LEU A 231 -3.17 -27.83 -0.01
C LEU A 231 -2.19 -28.17 1.13
N ASP A 232 -1.06 -28.81 0.82
CA ASP A 232 -0.02 -29.13 1.78
C ASP A 232 0.70 -27.88 2.30
N LYS A 233 0.66 -27.69 3.62
CA LYS A 233 1.30 -26.58 4.32
C LYS A 233 2.80 -26.84 4.59
N ASN A 234 3.27 -28.07 4.41
CA ASN A 234 4.60 -28.53 4.84
C ASN A 234 5.56 -28.85 3.67
N THR A 235 5.22 -28.46 2.44
CA THR A 235 6.08 -28.72 1.29
C THR A 235 7.39 -27.91 1.41
N PRO A 236 8.57 -28.54 1.37
CA PRO A 236 9.84 -27.83 1.41
C PRO A 236 10.00 -26.88 0.22
N VAL A 237 10.29 -25.61 0.49
CA VAL A 237 10.49 -24.62 -0.57
C VAL A 237 11.88 -24.79 -1.20
N PRO A 238 11.99 -25.01 -2.51
CA PRO A 238 13.28 -25.17 -3.18
C PRO A 238 13.93 -23.81 -3.44
N TYR A 239 14.41 -23.14 -2.39
CA TYR A 239 14.92 -21.76 -2.43
C TYR A 239 15.95 -21.52 -3.54
N VAL A 240 16.92 -22.42 -3.71
CA VAL A 240 17.96 -22.28 -4.74
C VAL A 240 17.33 -22.28 -6.14
N LYS A 241 16.42 -23.22 -6.44
CA LYS A 241 15.75 -23.29 -7.74
C LYS A 241 14.88 -22.06 -8.01
N VAL A 242 14.27 -21.51 -6.96
CA VAL A 242 13.49 -20.26 -7.03
C VAL A 242 14.41 -19.09 -7.38
N LEU A 243 15.53 -18.95 -6.67
CA LEU A 243 16.49 -17.86 -6.86
C LEU A 243 17.22 -17.91 -8.20
N THR A 244 17.40 -19.09 -8.80
CA THR A 244 18.06 -19.24 -10.10
C THR A 244 17.09 -19.30 -11.28
N SER A 245 15.76 -19.28 -11.03
CA SER A 245 14.78 -19.39 -12.10
C SER A 245 14.70 -18.09 -12.91
N PRO A 246 14.99 -18.10 -14.22
CA PRO A 246 14.97 -16.89 -15.04
C PRO A 246 13.57 -16.25 -15.08
N VAL A 247 12.51 -17.05 -15.02
CA VAL A 247 11.13 -16.55 -14.99
C VAL A 247 10.88 -15.75 -13.71
N ILE A 248 11.34 -16.24 -12.56
CA ILE A 248 11.13 -15.58 -11.27
C ILE A 248 11.97 -14.31 -11.18
N ILE A 249 13.23 -14.35 -11.62
CA ILE A 249 14.11 -13.18 -11.68
C ILE A 249 13.48 -12.08 -12.54
N CYS A 250 12.95 -12.40 -13.72
CA CYS A 250 12.25 -11.43 -14.56
C CYS A 250 11.02 -10.83 -13.87
N VAL A 251 10.23 -11.65 -13.16
CA VAL A 251 9.05 -11.16 -12.42
C VAL A 251 9.46 -10.22 -11.28
N TRP A 252 10.51 -10.56 -10.52
CA TRP A 252 11.01 -9.69 -9.46
C TRP A 252 11.61 -8.39 -9.99
N ALA A 253 12.34 -8.43 -11.11
CA ALA A 253 12.82 -7.23 -11.77
C ALA A 253 11.66 -6.31 -12.19
N ASN A 254 10.62 -6.87 -12.82
CA ASN A 254 9.42 -6.11 -13.18
C ASN A 254 8.70 -5.53 -11.96
N ALA A 255 8.54 -6.32 -10.89
CA ALA A 255 7.93 -5.86 -9.65
C ALA A 255 8.74 -4.73 -9.00
N PHE A 256 10.07 -4.81 -9.03
CA PHE A 256 10.95 -3.75 -8.53
C PHE A 256 10.72 -2.43 -9.28
N PHE A 257 10.71 -2.45 -10.63
CA PHE A 257 10.47 -1.25 -11.42
C PHE A 257 9.05 -0.70 -11.24
N ASP A 258 8.03 -1.57 -11.23
CA ASP A 258 6.63 -1.18 -11.02
C ASP A 258 6.42 -0.52 -9.65
N LEU A 259 6.87 -1.17 -8.58
CA LEU A 259 6.73 -0.65 -7.22
C LEU A 259 7.55 0.62 -7.00
N THR A 260 8.75 0.71 -7.59
CA THR A 260 9.56 1.93 -7.51
C THR A 260 8.85 3.12 -8.16
N ALA A 261 8.29 2.92 -9.37
CA ALA A 261 7.51 3.95 -10.04
C ALA A 261 6.26 4.33 -9.21
N ALA A 262 5.49 3.33 -8.75
CA ALA A 262 4.28 3.57 -7.96
C ALA A 262 4.56 4.36 -6.67
N ILE A 263 5.62 4.04 -5.94
CA ILE A 263 6.03 4.74 -4.71
C ILE A 263 6.49 6.17 -5.04
N MET A 264 7.27 6.35 -6.10
CA MET A 264 7.73 7.68 -6.54
C MET A 264 6.55 8.60 -6.84
N PHE A 265 5.59 8.14 -7.64
CA PHE A 265 4.38 8.92 -7.94
C PHE A 265 3.56 9.20 -6.68
N SER A 266 3.31 8.19 -5.85
CA SER A 266 2.51 8.36 -4.63
C SER A 266 3.16 9.33 -3.63
N THR A 267 4.49 9.44 -3.64
CA THR A 267 5.25 10.33 -2.74
C THR A 267 5.31 11.76 -3.26
N TYR A 268 5.64 11.94 -4.55
CA TYR A 268 6.00 13.26 -5.07
C TYR A 268 4.89 13.98 -5.83
N VAL A 269 3.84 13.29 -6.30
CA VAL A 269 2.72 13.95 -7.00
C VAL A 269 2.10 15.09 -6.17
N PRO A 270 1.64 14.89 -4.91
CA PRO A 270 1.01 15.99 -4.18
C PRO A 270 2.00 17.13 -3.91
N ILE A 271 3.27 16.81 -3.62
CA ILE A 271 4.32 17.81 -3.40
C ILE A 271 4.56 18.63 -4.66
N TYR A 272 4.64 17.99 -5.83
CA TYR A 272 4.86 18.67 -7.10
C TYR A 272 3.70 19.60 -7.47
N LEU A 273 2.46 19.12 -7.32
CA LEU A 273 1.27 19.92 -7.60
C LEU A 273 1.19 21.18 -6.73
N ASN A 274 1.57 21.10 -5.45
CA ASN A 274 1.53 22.26 -4.56
C ASN A 274 2.79 23.13 -4.66
N GLU A 275 3.99 22.56 -4.56
CA GLU A 275 5.24 23.32 -4.47
C GLU A 275 5.72 23.83 -5.84
N VAL A 276 5.41 23.13 -6.93
CA VAL A 276 5.82 23.53 -8.29
C VAL A 276 4.67 24.19 -9.04
N LEU A 277 3.52 23.51 -9.15
CA LEU A 277 2.36 24.04 -9.90
C LEU A 277 1.51 25.04 -9.09
N LYS A 278 1.82 25.25 -7.80
CA LYS A 278 1.18 26.25 -6.93
C LYS A 278 -0.33 26.07 -6.72
N PHE A 279 -0.85 24.84 -6.87
CA PHE A 279 -2.24 24.54 -6.55
C PHE A 279 -2.51 24.63 -5.05
N GLY A 280 -3.73 25.04 -4.68
CA GLY A 280 -4.17 25.09 -3.28
C GLY A 280 -4.17 23.70 -2.62
N ILE A 281 -4.31 23.64 -1.29
CA ILE A 281 -4.26 22.36 -0.55
C ILE A 281 -5.40 21.43 -0.98
N THR A 282 -6.64 21.92 -1.02
CA THR A 282 -7.80 21.12 -1.46
C THR A 282 -7.68 20.68 -2.93
N GLU A 283 -7.23 21.58 -3.82
CA GLU A 283 -7.02 21.28 -5.24
C GLU A 283 -5.94 20.22 -5.43
N THR A 284 -4.83 20.35 -4.69
CA THR A 284 -3.74 19.37 -4.67
C THR A 284 -4.26 18.00 -4.23
N GLY A 285 -5.09 17.96 -3.18
CA GLY A 285 -5.78 16.76 -2.72
C GLY A 285 -6.60 16.10 -3.83
N PHE A 286 -7.44 16.87 -4.50
CA PHE A 286 -8.28 16.39 -5.60
C PHE A 286 -7.47 15.87 -6.80
N TYR A 287 -6.55 16.68 -7.34
CA TYR A 287 -5.78 16.32 -8.53
C TYR A 287 -4.82 15.16 -8.27
N ALA A 288 -4.13 15.11 -7.13
CA ALA A 288 -3.29 13.97 -6.76
C ALA A 288 -4.11 12.68 -6.70
N SER A 289 -5.32 12.77 -6.14
CA SER A 289 -6.23 11.63 -6.01
C SER A 289 -6.75 11.14 -7.36
N LEU A 290 -7.07 12.07 -8.27
CA LEU A 290 -7.49 11.76 -9.63
C LEU A 290 -6.36 11.09 -10.42
N ILE A 291 -5.16 11.67 -10.44
CA ILE A 291 -4.00 11.14 -11.18
C ILE A 291 -3.67 9.72 -10.74
N LEU A 292 -3.60 9.48 -9.43
CA LEU A 292 -3.26 8.15 -8.90
C LEU A 292 -4.44 7.17 -9.03
N GLY A 293 -5.67 7.66 -8.91
CA GLY A 293 -6.90 6.86 -8.93
C GLY A 293 -7.30 6.36 -10.32
N VAL A 294 -6.97 7.09 -11.40
CA VAL A 294 -7.25 6.70 -12.79
C VAL A 294 -6.63 5.35 -13.16
N SER A 295 -5.56 4.94 -12.49
CA SER A 295 -4.93 3.63 -12.71
C SER A 295 -5.83 2.46 -12.30
N LEU A 296 -6.77 2.65 -11.36
CA LEU A 296 -7.53 1.55 -10.75
C LEU A 296 -8.51 0.86 -11.71
N PRO A 297 -9.41 1.57 -12.43
CA PRO A 297 -10.33 0.92 -13.37
C PRO A 297 -9.58 0.17 -14.47
N VAL A 298 -8.46 0.73 -14.96
CA VAL A 298 -7.61 0.13 -15.98
C VAL A 298 -7.04 -1.21 -15.50
N ARG A 299 -6.49 -1.25 -14.27
CA ARG A 299 -5.97 -2.49 -13.67
C ARG A 299 -7.04 -3.59 -13.60
N PHE A 300 -8.26 -3.26 -13.17
CA PHE A 300 -9.34 -4.25 -13.07
C PHE A 300 -9.77 -4.80 -14.44
N VAL A 301 -9.90 -3.93 -15.44
CA VAL A 301 -10.25 -4.35 -16.80
C VAL A 301 -9.19 -5.32 -17.35
N PHE A 302 -7.91 -4.96 -17.24
CA PHE A 302 -6.83 -5.82 -17.73
C PHE A 302 -6.67 -7.12 -16.92
N ALA A 303 -6.98 -7.14 -15.63
CA ALA A 303 -7.01 -8.37 -14.84
C ALA A 303 -8.08 -9.35 -15.35
N VAL A 304 -9.30 -8.87 -15.60
CA VAL A 304 -10.39 -9.69 -16.15
C VAL A 304 -10.06 -10.17 -17.57
N ILE A 305 -9.44 -9.32 -18.39
CA ILE A 305 -8.94 -9.72 -19.72
C ILE A 305 -7.91 -10.84 -19.57
N SER A 306 -6.92 -10.70 -18.68
CA SER A 306 -5.87 -11.72 -18.45
C SER A 306 -6.44 -13.08 -18.01
N ASP A 307 -7.46 -13.09 -17.16
CA ASP A 307 -8.13 -14.32 -16.70
C ASP A 307 -8.99 -14.98 -17.80
N LYS A 308 -9.60 -14.19 -18.69
CA LYS A 308 -10.40 -14.70 -19.82
C LYS A 308 -9.57 -15.06 -21.04
N PHE A 309 -8.35 -14.53 -21.15
CA PHE A 309 -7.46 -14.74 -22.28
C PHE A 309 -6.79 -16.12 -22.21
N LYS A 310 -7.45 -17.13 -22.80
CA LYS A 310 -7.01 -18.54 -22.78
C LYS A 310 -6.47 -19.06 -24.12
N PHE A 311 -6.41 -18.21 -25.14
CA PHE A 311 -6.05 -18.62 -26.51
C PHE A 311 -4.54 -18.79 -26.74
N VAL A 312 -3.70 -18.34 -25.80
CA VAL A 312 -2.24 -18.45 -25.90
C VAL A 312 -1.66 -19.15 -24.68
N ASN A 313 -0.44 -19.68 -24.83
CA ASN A 313 0.32 -20.23 -23.72
C ASN A 313 0.53 -19.17 -22.62
N GLU A 314 0.33 -19.55 -21.35
CA GLU A 314 0.53 -18.70 -20.17
C GLU A 314 1.88 -17.98 -20.17
N ARG A 315 2.95 -18.64 -20.64
CA ARG A 315 4.28 -18.01 -20.76
C ARG A 315 4.26 -16.80 -21.70
N ILE A 316 3.65 -16.94 -22.88
CA ILE A 316 3.55 -15.88 -23.88
C ILE A 316 2.65 -14.76 -23.36
N LYS A 317 1.54 -15.13 -22.71
CA LYS A 317 0.63 -14.18 -22.07
C LYS A 317 1.36 -13.28 -21.08
N ILE A 318 2.11 -13.87 -20.14
CA ILE A 318 2.90 -13.14 -19.15
C ILE A 318 3.93 -12.23 -19.83
N MET A 319 4.64 -12.72 -20.86
CA MET A 319 5.61 -11.90 -21.59
C MET A 319 4.96 -10.69 -22.27
N LEU A 320 3.80 -10.87 -22.92
CA LEU A 320 3.09 -9.77 -23.59
C LEU A 320 2.62 -8.71 -22.59
N PHE A 321 1.91 -9.10 -21.52
CA PHE A 321 1.41 -8.16 -20.53
C PHE A 321 2.54 -7.42 -19.82
N ASN A 322 3.64 -8.11 -19.46
CA ASN A 322 4.78 -7.47 -18.83
C ASN A 322 5.51 -6.49 -19.76
N SER A 323 5.72 -6.87 -21.02
CA SER A 323 6.36 -6.00 -22.02
C SER A 323 5.52 -4.74 -22.30
N VAL A 324 4.20 -4.87 -22.37
CA VAL A 324 3.31 -3.71 -22.51
C VAL A 324 3.35 -2.86 -21.25
N SER A 325 3.18 -3.44 -20.06
CA SER A 325 3.10 -2.69 -18.81
C SER A 325 4.40 -1.94 -18.50
N VAL A 326 5.54 -2.64 -18.48
CA VAL A 326 6.83 -2.06 -18.05
C VAL A 326 7.54 -1.40 -19.22
N GLY A 327 7.51 -2.01 -20.41
CA GLY A 327 8.20 -1.49 -21.59
C GLY A 327 7.58 -0.19 -22.09
N LEU A 328 6.24 -0.12 -22.23
CA LEU A 328 5.58 1.13 -22.63
C LEU A 328 5.78 2.23 -21.58
N SER A 329 5.63 1.90 -20.29
CA SER A 329 5.87 2.87 -19.22
C SER A 329 7.31 3.39 -19.24
N GLY A 330 8.30 2.52 -19.46
CA GLY A 330 9.70 2.90 -19.61
C GLY A 330 9.94 3.85 -20.78
N LEU A 331 9.31 3.60 -21.94
CA LEU A 331 9.38 4.50 -23.09
C LEU A 331 8.78 5.88 -22.77
N ILE A 332 7.62 5.91 -22.11
CA ILE A 332 6.97 7.16 -21.68
C ILE A 332 7.88 7.93 -20.70
N PHE A 333 8.51 7.25 -19.74
CA PHE A 333 9.45 7.90 -18.82
C PHE A 333 10.68 8.45 -19.52
N ALA A 334 11.22 7.72 -20.51
CA ALA A 334 12.34 8.21 -21.32
C ALA A 334 11.95 9.46 -22.12
N CYS A 335 10.73 9.49 -22.69
CA CYS A 335 10.20 10.68 -23.36
C CYS A 335 10.08 11.87 -22.40
N ILE A 336 9.51 11.68 -21.22
CA ILE A 336 9.38 12.74 -20.20
C ILE A 336 10.76 13.24 -19.76
N GLY A 337 11.71 12.34 -19.51
CA GLY A 337 13.08 12.70 -19.12
C GLY A 337 13.86 13.44 -20.22
N SER A 338 13.39 13.41 -21.46
CA SER A 338 13.99 14.12 -22.59
C SER A 338 13.43 15.54 -22.79
N VAL A 339 12.38 15.93 -22.05
CA VAL A 339 11.81 17.28 -22.11
C VAL A 339 12.69 18.23 -21.29
N PRO A 340 13.22 19.31 -21.89
CA PRO A 340 14.05 20.29 -21.18
C PRO A 340 13.27 20.96 -20.03
N ALA A 341 13.92 21.12 -18.88
CA ALA A 341 13.32 21.79 -17.72
C ALA A 341 12.88 23.25 -18.01
N SER A 342 13.50 23.91 -19.00
CA SER A 342 13.14 25.26 -19.45
C SER A 342 11.73 25.34 -20.02
N ASP A 343 11.24 24.27 -20.63
CA ASP A 343 9.99 24.25 -21.41
C ASP A 343 8.77 23.90 -20.52
N ILE A 344 9.02 23.52 -19.27
CA ILE A 344 8.00 23.14 -18.27
C ILE A 344 7.71 24.31 -17.31
N ALA A 345 8.61 25.29 -17.22
CA ALA A 345 8.54 26.41 -16.28
C ALA A 345 7.92 27.70 -16.87
N SER A 346 7.51 27.69 -18.13
CA SER A 346 6.75 28.75 -18.81
C SER A 346 5.26 28.45 -18.80
#